data_AF-A0A840SH93-F1
#
_entry.id   AF-A0A840SH93-F1
#
_cell.length_a   1.000
_cell.length_b   1.000
_cell.length_c   1.000
_cell.angle_alpha   90.00
_cell.angle_beta   90.00
_cell.angle_gamma   90.00
#
_symmetry.space_group_name_H-M   'P 1'
#
loop_
_entity.id
_entity.type
_entity.pdbx_description
1 polymer ?
#
loop_
_entity_poly.entity_id
_entity_poly.type
_entity_poly.pdbx_seq_one_letter_code
_entity_poly.pdbx_strand_id
1 'polypeptide(L)' 'MRHVCGPPRANELKGLQEAVAPLGCTFTEVNKETDNRFEINDATCTAGQYDFKIDGKYRIILMDIGD' A
#
# COMPACT_ATOMS: atom_id res chain seq x y z
N MET A 1 2.23 -19.47 -10.09
CA MET A 1 1.13 -18.56 -10.51
C MET A 1 0.88 -17.61 -9.35
N ARG A 2 1.19 -16.30 -9.48
CA ARG A 2 0.82 -15.33 -8.44
C ARG A 2 -0.70 -15.40 -8.31
N HIS A 3 -1.19 -15.71 -7.11
CA HIS A 3 -2.62 -15.70 -6.81
C HIS A 3 -3.01 -14.23 -6.69
N VAL A 4 -3.23 -13.57 -7.83
CA VAL A 4 -3.64 -12.17 -7.85
C VAL A 4 -5.06 -12.14 -7.33
N CYS A 5 -5.25 -11.66 -6.09
CA CYS A 5 -6.56 -11.18 -5.71
C CYS A 5 -6.94 -10.06 -6.70
N GLY A 6 -8.23 -9.87 -6.95
CA GLY A 6 -8.69 -8.74 -7.75
C GLY A 6 -8.19 -7.39 -7.18
N PRO A 7 -8.31 -6.29 -7.94
CA PRO A 7 -7.87 -4.98 -7.48
C PRO A 7 -8.53 -4.60 -6.13
N PRO A 8 -7.87 -3.75 -5.31
CA PRO A 8 -8.46 -3.29 -4.06
C PRO A 8 -9.81 -2.60 -4.29
N ARG A 9 -10.77 -2.87 -3.41
CA ARG A 9 -12.07 -2.20 -3.37
C ARG A 9 -11.90 -0.76 -2.89
N ALA A 10 -12.90 0.09 -3.16
CA ALA A 10 -12.88 1.50 -2.76
C ALA A 10 -12.66 1.72 -1.25
N ASN A 11 -13.24 0.88 -0.39
CA ASN A 11 -13.03 0.95 1.05
C ASN A 11 -11.62 0.51 1.48
N GLU A 12 -11.03 -0.46 0.76
CA GLU A 12 -9.64 -0.88 0.97
C GLU A 12 -8.68 0.25 0.57
N LEU A 13 -8.88 0.88 -0.60
CA LEU A 13 -8.09 2.03 -1.03
C LEU A 13 -8.14 3.19 -0.03
N LYS A 14 -9.32 3.47 0.54
CA LYS A 14 -9.46 4.49 1.58
C LYS A 14 -8.61 4.16 2.82
N GLY A 15 -8.66 2.93 3.30
CA GLY A 15 -7.85 2.51 4.45
C GLY A 15 -6.34 2.59 4.17
N LEU A 16 -5.92 2.23 2.95
CA LEU A 16 -4.53 2.36 2.52
C LEU A 16 -4.08 3.83 2.44
N GLN A 17 -4.94 4.72 1.92
CA GLN A 17 -4.67 6.16 1.88
C GLN A 17 -4.52 6.75 3.28
N GLU A 18 -5.39 6.37 4.21
CA GLU A 18 -5.32 6.80 5.61
C GLU A 18 -4.06 6.29 6.31
N ALA A 19 -3.60 5.07 6.00
CA ALA A 19 -2.40 4.49 6.59
C ALA A 19 -1.12 5.25 6.25
N VAL A 20 -0.99 5.76 5.02
CA VAL A 20 0.23 6.44 4.55
C VAL A 20 0.12 7.98 4.57
N ALA A 21 -1.07 8.55 4.77
CA ALA A 21 -1.28 10.00 4.86
C ALA A 21 -0.39 10.69 5.93
N PRO A 22 -0.14 10.13 7.13
CA PRO A 22 0.75 10.73 8.12
C PRO A 22 2.21 10.87 7.66
N LEU A 23 2.61 10.09 6.66
CA LEU A 23 3.94 10.13 6.04
C LEU A 23 4.00 11.13 4.87
N GLY A 24 2.88 11.82 4.58
CA GLY A 24 2.75 12.71 3.44
C GLY A 24 2.84 11.99 2.11
N CYS A 25 2.40 10.72 2.05
CA CYS A 25 2.49 9.89 0.85
C CYS A 25 1.24 9.95 -0.03
N THR A 26 1.47 9.84 -1.33
CA THR A 26 0.46 9.56 -2.36
C THR A 26 0.91 8.36 -3.19
N PHE A 27 -0.03 7.61 -3.77
CA PHE A 27 0.26 6.43 -4.58
C PHE A 27 -0.78 6.21 -5.65
N THR A 28 -0.40 5.48 -6.70
CA THR A 28 -1.29 5.10 -7.81
C THR A 28 -1.35 3.60 -8.01
N GLU A 29 -0.30 2.87 -7.60
CA GLU A 29 -0.20 1.43 -7.80
C GLU A 29 -0.38 0.70 -6.47
N VAL A 30 -1.35 -0.22 -6.45
CA VAL A 30 -1.59 -1.11 -5.32
C VAL A 30 -1.81 -2.52 -5.83
N ASN A 31 -1.00 -3.43 -5.32
CA ASN A 31 -1.17 -4.86 -5.51
C ASN A 31 -1.87 -5.46 -4.29
N LYS A 32 -3.01 -6.13 -4.52
CA LYS A 32 -3.68 -6.93 -3.48
C LYS A 32 -3.11 -8.34 -3.52
N GLU A 33 -2.12 -8.60 -2.67
CA GLU A 33 -1.44 -9.90 -2.59
C GLU A 33 -2.38 -11.01 -2.07
N THR A 34 -3.23 -10.68 -1.08
CA THR A 34 -4.27 -11.57 -0.53
C THR A 34 -5.47 -10.74 -0.06
N ASP A 35 -6.53 -11.39 0.44
CA ASP A 35 -7.66 -10.68 1.05
C ASP A 35 -7.28 -9.73 2.20
N ASN A 36 -6.17 -10.01 2.89
CA ASN A 36 -5.71 -9.27 4.07
C ASN A 36 -4.26 -8.78 3.95
N ARG A 37 -3.74 -8.63 2.72
CA ARG A 37 -2.39 -8.13 2.46
C ARG A 37 -2.37 -7.29 1.21
N PHE A 38 -1.80 -6.09 1.35
CA PHE A 38 -1.66 -5.11 0.29
C PHE A 38 -0.21 -4.69 0.17
N GLU A 39 0.17 -4.30 -1.03
CA GLU A 39 1.45 -3.72 -1.37
C GLU A 39 1.20 -2.43 -2.15
N ILE A 40 1.72 -1.31 -1.66
CA ILE A 40 1.72 -0.03 -2.38
C ILE A 40 3.11 0.12 -2.99
N ASN A 41 3.18 0.29 -4.30
CA ASN A 41 4.45 0.47 -5.02
C ASN A 41 4.68 1.96 -5.31
N ASP A 42 5.93 2.40 -5.22
CA ASP A 42 6.41 3.73 -5.62
C ASP A 42 5.62 4.89 -5.00
N ALA A 43 5.21 4.73 -3.74
CA ALA A 43 4.49 5.77 -3.04
C ALA A 43 5.41 7.00 -2.90
N THR A 44 4.97 8.13 -3.45
CA THR A 44 5.72 9.37 -3.36
C THR A 44 5.36 10.07 -2.06
N CYS A 45 6.34 10.14 -1.15
CA CYS A 45 6.23 10.69 0.19
C CYS A 45 7.09 11.94 0.36
N THR A 46 6.95 12.63 1.50
CA THR A 46 7.75 13.84 1.79
C THR A 46 9.25 13.55 1.88
N ALA A 47 9.62 12.35 2.33
CA ALA A 47 11.03 11.94 2.52
C ALA A 47 11.65 11.20 1.33
N GLY A 48 10.89 10.91 0.28
CA GLY A 48 11.33 10.09 -0.86
C GLY A 48 10.25 9.15 -1.36
N GLN A 49 10.65 8.20 -2.21
CA GLN A 49 9.78 7.13 -2.70
C GLN A 49 9.96 5.86 -1.88
N TYR A 50 8.85 5.17 -1.61
CA TYR A 50 8.83 3.98 -0.76
C TYR A 50 7.83 2.95 -1.25
N ASP A 51 8.15 1.69 -1.01
CA ASP A 51 7.23 0.57 -1.11
C ASP A 51 6.71 0.21 0.29
N PHE A 52 5.41 -0.07 0.39
CA PHE A 52 4.77 -0.42 1.66
C PHE A 52 4.07 -1.76 1.58
N LYS A 53 4.34 -2.65 2.55
CA LYS A 53 3.45 -3.78 2.83
C LYS A 53 2.51 -3.44 3.97
N ILE A 54 1.23 -3.68 3.75
CA ILE A 54 0.15 -3.31 4.67
C ILE A 54 -0.74 -4.53 4.94
N ASP A 55 -1.15 -4.73 6.20
CA ASP A 55 -2.04 -5.83 6.59
C ASP A 55 -3.54 -5.50 6.45
N GLY A 56 -4.40 -6.50 6.66
CA GLY A 56 -5.86 -6.34 6.58
C GLY A 56 -6.49 -5.41 7.62
N LYS A 57 -5.69 -4.88 8.56
CA LYS A 57 -6.09 -3.83 9.51
C LYS A 57 -5.51 -2.46 9.12
N TYR A 58 -4.99 -2.34 7.90
CA TYR A 58 -4.36 -1.14 7.35
C TYR A 58 -3.15 -0.64 8.15
N ARG A 59 -2.41 -1.58 8.76
CA ARG A 59 -1.14 -1.26 9.45
C ARG A 59 0.01 -1.49 8.51
N ILE A 60 0.90 -0.50 8.39
CA ILE A 60 2.19 -0.66 7.71
C ILE A 60 3.00 -1.68 8.52
N ILE A 61 3.39 -2.76 7.87
CA ILE A 61 4.21 -3.82 8.47
C ILE A 61 5.64 -3.85 7.92
N LEU A 62 5.87 -3.22 6.77
CA LEU A 62 7.17 -3.02 6.17
C LEU A 62 7.12 -1.76 5.29
N MET A 63 8.23 -1.02 5.30
CA MET A 63 8.50 0.16 4.49
C MET A 63 9.92 0.01 3.96
N ASP A 64 10.06 -0.13 2.65
CA ASP A 64 11.35 -0.21 1.95
C ASP A 64 11.51 1.01 1.04
N ILE A 65 12.76 1.41 0.78
CA ILE A 65 13.06 2.49 -0.18
C ILE A 65 12.63 1.99 -1.57
N GLY A 66 11.85 2.79 -2.30
CA GLY A 66 11.49 2.49 -3.69
C GLY A 66 12.71 2.58 -4.59
N ASP A 67 12.88 1.62 -5.50
CA ASP A 67 14.00 1.52 -6.45
C ASP A 67 13.85 2.46 -7.67
#